data_AF-A0A2V9PVT4-F1
#
_entry.id   AF-A0A2V9PVT4-F1
#
_cell.length_a   1.000
_cell.length_b   1.000
_cell.length_c   1.000
_cell.angle_alpha   90.00
_cell.angle_beta   90.00
_cell.angle_gamma   90.00
#
_symmetry.space_group_name_H-M   'P 1'
#
loop_
_entity.id
_entity.type
_entity.pdbx_description
1 polymer ?
#
loop_
_entity_poly.entity_id
_entity_poly.type
_entity_poly.pdbx_seq_one_letter_code
_entity_poly.pdbx_strand_id
1 'polypeptide(L)'
;MSVAEQLPPRQQLEPRSSLRRNGRWTGFLHVLDVRMKELRREPEVVFWVFGFPILLALGLGIAFRNKPADMTSVVIVSSPGSQDALALIQGSSGRNSIHAHVLDEASALRGFRLGKYALIVQPNGRGGYEYRYDPARPESVLARALVDESLQSAAGRRDPIPTRAVTSSEP
;
A
#
# COMPACT_ATOMS: atom_id res chain seq x y z
N MET A 1 109.04 8.01 16.86
CA MET A 1 108.27 8.18 15.61
C MET A 1 106.83 7.79 15.89
N SER A 2 105.92 8.70 15.57
CA SER A 2 104.48 8.62 15.73
C SER A 2 103.86 7.75 14.64
N VAL A 3 102.88 6.91 14.99
CA VAL A 3 101.76 6.59 14.09
C VAL A 3 100.51 6.48 14.97
N ALA A 4 99.64 7.48 14.87
CA ALA A 4 98.36 7.54 15.56
C ALA A 4 97.36 6.54 14.96
N GLU A 5 96.54 5.95 15.83
CA GLU A 5 95.33 5.20 15.48
C GLU A 5 94.40 6.03 14.58
N GLN A 6 93.96 5.43 13.47
CA GLN A 6 92.79 5.89 12.73
C GLN A 6 91.78 4.75 12.65
N LEU A 7 90.73 4.84 13.48
CA LEU A 7 89.52 4.03 13.31
C LEU A 7 88.81 4.46 12.02
N PRO A 8 88.31 3.52 11.18
CA PRO A 8 87.57 3.87 9.99
C PRO A 8 86.25 4.58 10.35
N PRO A 9 85.79 5.54 9.52
CA PRO A 9 84.57 6.29 9.80
C PRO A 9 83.36 5.37 9.81
N ARG A 10 82.51 5.50 10.83
CA ARG A 10 81.18 4.85 10.86
C ARG A 10 80.38 5.32 9.65
N GLN A 11 80.14 4.44 8.70
CA GLN A 11 79.17 4.66 7.64
C GLN A 11 77.79 4.83 8.27
N GLN A 12 77.27 6.05 8.28
CA GLN A 12 75.87 6.31 8.57
C GLN A 12 75.04 5.63 7.48
N LEU A 13 74.32 4.57 7.87
CA LEU A 13 73.30 3.96 7.05
C LEU A 13 72.17 4.97 6.87
N GLU A 14 72.08 5.56 5.67
CA GLU A 14 70.93 6.34 5.23
C GLU A 14 69.63 5.61 5.59
N PRO A 15 68.68 6.24 6.31
CA PRO A 15 67.42 5.59 6.66
C PRO A 15 66.63 5.32 5.38
N ARG A 16 66.67 4.06 4.94
CA ARG A 16 65.89 3.55 3.81
C ARG A 16 64.40 3.85 4.03
N SER A 17 63.87 4.69 3.15
CA SER A 17 62.47 4.79 2.69
C SER A 17 61.37 4.67 3.75
N SER A 18 60.58 5.74 3.90
CA SER A 18 59.33 5.73 4.65
C SER A 18 58.47 4.52 4.28
N LEU A 19 58.34 3.58 5.22
CA LEU A 19 57.40 2.48 5.10
C LEU A 19 56.01 3.09 4.95
N ARG A 20 55.38 2.94 3.77
CA ARG A 20 53.98 3.31 3.57
C ARG A 20 53.17 2.53 4.61
N ARG A 21 52.72 3.23 5.64
CA ARG A 21 51.96 2.66 6.74
C ARG A 21 50.54 2.44 6.24
N ASN A 22 50.26 1.23 5.77
CA ASN A 22 48.91 0.85 5.40
C ASN A 22 48.00 1.03 6.62
N GLY A 23 46.85 1.65 6.41
CA GLY A 23 45.85 1.80 7.46
C GLY A 23 45.46 0.44 8.02
N ARG A 24 45.12 0.39 9.31
CA ARG A 24 44.76 -0.85 10.03
C ARG A 24 43.63 -1.64 9.36
N TRP A 25 42.85 -0.97 8.50
CA TRP A 25 41.68 -1.50 7.81
C TRP A 25 41.90 -1.75 6.32
N THR A 26 43.05 -1.35 5.75
CA THR A 26 43.29 -1.41 4.30
C THR A 26 43.33 -2.85 3.80
N GLY A 27 43.87 -3.78 4.60
CA GLY A 27 43.84 -5.21 4.27
C GLY A 27 42.41 -5.77 4.23
N PHE A 28 41.57 -5.39 5.19
CA PHE A 28 40.17 -5.80 5.22
C PHE A 28 39.39 -5.25 4.01
N LEU A 29 39.59 -3.98 3.67
CA LEU A 29 38.95 -3.37 2.51
C LEU A 29 39.38 -4.02 1.19
N HIS A 30 40.66 -4.40 1.05
CA HIS A 30 41.14 -5.11 -0.14
C HIS A 30 40.52 -6.51 -0.27
N VAL A 31 40.40 -7.25 0.84
CA VAL A 31 39.72 -8.56 0.81
C VAL A 31 38.24 -8.39 0.48
N LEU A 32 37.58 -7.39 1.07
CA LEU A 32 36.18 -7.07 0.78
C LEU A 32 35.97 -6.71 -0.70
N ASP A 33 36.87 -5.91 -1.29
CA ASP A 33 36.80 -5.51 -2.70
C ASP A 33 36.99 -6.70 -3.66
N VAL A 34 37.94 -7.60 -3.37
CA VAL A 34 38.11 -8.83 -4.15
C VAL A 34 36.86 -9.71 -4.07
N ARG A 35 36.27 -9.87 -2.88
CA ARG A 35 35.03 -10.63 -2.70
C ARG A 35 33.83 -9.99 -3.38
N MET A 36 33.72 -8.66 -3.36
CA MET A 36 32.65 -7.95 -4.06
C MET A 36 32.78 -8.09 -5.58
N LYS A 37 34.00 -8.04 -6.12
CA LYS A 37 34.27 -8.27 -7.56
C LYS A 37 34.00 -9.71 -7.99
N GLU A 38 34.24 -10.68 -7.11
CA GLU A 38 33.89 -12.09 -7.32
C GLU A 38 32.37 -12.30 -7.30
N LEU A 39 31.66 -11.71 -6.34
CA LEU A 39 30.20 -11.76 -6.23
C LEU A 39 29.49 -11.13 -7.45
N ARG A 40 30.11 -10.11 -8.08
CA ARG A 40 29.61 -9.51 -9.33
C ARG A 40 29.70 -10.43 -10.56
N ARG A 41 30.41 -11.55 -10.49
CA ARG A 41 30.51 -12.50 -11.63
C ARG A 41 29.29 -13.40 -11.78
N GLU A 42 28.50 -13.55 -10.73
CA GLU A 42 27.22 -14.28 -10.74
C GLU A 42 26.08 -13.32 -10.36
N PRO A 43 25.83 -12.28 -11.19
CA PRO A 43 24.83 -11.26 -10.88
C PRO A 43 23.42 -11.84 -10.74
N GLU A 44 23.16 -12.99 -11.36
CA GLU A 44 21.88 -13.69 -11.32
C GLU A 44 21.53 -14.18 -9.91
N VAL A 45 22.46 -14.80 -9.17
CA VAL A 45 22.20 -15.30 -7.81
C VAL A 45 21.90 -14.14 -6.86
N VAL A 46 22.68 -13.06 -6.95
CA VAL A 46 22.46 -11.85 -6.14
C VAL A 46 21.11 -11.20 -6.46
N PHE A 47 20.73 -11.17 -7.75
CA PHE A 47 19.42 -10.69 -8.16
C PHE A 47 18.30 -11.56 -7.58
N TRP A 48 18.35 -12.88 -7.68
CA TRP A 48 17.29 -13.74 -7.19
C TRP A 48 17.19 -13.79 -5.66
N VAL A 49 18.30 -13.69 -4.93
CA VAL A 49 18.31 -13.74 -3.45
C VAL A 49 17.96 -12.39 -2.81
N PHE A 50 18.40 -11.28 -3.39
CA PHE A 50 18.19 -9.94 -2.80
C PHE A 50 17.28 -9.05 -3.63
N GLY A 51 17.52 -8.97 -4.94
CA GLY A 51 16.75 -8.11 -5.83
C GLY A 51 15.28 -8.51 -5.92
N PHE A 52 15.01 -9.78 -6.20
CA PHE A 52 13.66 -10.30 -6.38
C PHE A 52 12.80 -10.18 -5.11
N PRO A 53 13.27 -10.57 -3.90
CA PRO A 53 12.46 -10.39 -2.69
C PRO A 53 12.19 -8.92 -2.35
N ILE A 54 13.14 -8.01 -2.62
CA ILE A 54 12.91 -6.57 -2.43
C ILE A 54 11.89 -6.05 -3.44
N LEU A 55 12.01 -6.44 -4.71
CA LEU A 55 11.04 -6.08 -5.75
C LEU A 55 9.66 -6.65 -5.45
N LEU A 56 9.57 -7.89 -4.96
CA LEU A 56 8.33 -8.54 -4.56
C LEU A 56 7.74 -7.85 -3.34
N ALA A 57 8.52 -7.57 -2.30
CA ALA A 57 8.06 -6.85 -1.12
C ALA A 57 7.58 -5.43 -1.47
N LEU A 58 8.28 -4.74 -2.37
CA LEU A 58 7.87 -3.43 -2.85
C LEU A 58 6.60 -3.50 -3.71
N GLY A 59 6.52 -4.47 -4.63
CA GLY A 59 5.36 -4.70 -5.49
C GLY A 59 4.12 -5.09 -4.70
N LEU A 60 4.27 -6.01 -3.74
CA LEU A 60 3.21 -6.42 -2.81
C LEU A 60 2.82 -5.28 -1.88
N GLY A 61 3.82 -4.55 -1.39
CA GLY A 61 3.64 -3.32 -0.64
C GLY A 61 2.78 -2.35 -1.42
N ILE A 62 3.10 -2.04 -2.68
CA ILE A 62 2.30 -1.16 -3.54
C ILE A 62 0.90 -1.73 -3.80
N ALA A 63 0.79 -3.05 -4.03
CA ALA A 63 -0.49 -3.73 -4.28
C ALA A 63 -1.45 -3.67 -3.07
N PHE A 64 -0.92 -3.60 -1.85
CA PHE A 64 -1.72 -3.51 -0.61
C PHE A 64 -1.71 -2.14 0.06
N ARG A 65 -0.80 -1.23 -0.34
CA ARG A 65 -0.62 0.11 0.26
C ARG A 65 -1.81 1.04 0.03
N ASN A 66 -2.75 0.64 -0.80
CA ASN A 66 -3.91 1.45 -1.11
C ASN A 66 -5.17 0.60 -1.23
N LYS A 67 -5.62 0.00 -0.12
CA LYS A 67 -7.06 -0.13 0.10
C LYS A 67 -7.52 1.20 0.72
N PRO A 68 -7.84 2.25 -0.08
CA PRO A 68 -8.61 3.35 0.48
C PRO A 68 -9.87 2.74 1.09
N ALA A 69 -10.14 3.12 2.34
CA ALA A 69 -11.21 2.56 3.16
C ALA A 69 -12.49 2.37 2.35
N ASP A 70 -12.92 1.12 2.22
CA ASP A 70 -14.27 0.65 1.88
C ASP A 70 -15.11 1.56 0.98
N MET A 71 -14.58 1.88 -0.21
CA MET A 71 -15.40 2.39 -1.29
C MET A 71 -16.37 1.29 -1.72
N THR A 72 -17.57 1.35 -1.17
CA THR A 72 -18.61 0.39 -1.42
C THR A 72 -19.23 0.67 -2.78
N SER A 73 -19.04 -0.26 -3.72
CA SER A 73 -19.64 -0.18 -5.04
C SER A 73 -21.11 -0.63 -5.00
N VAL A 74 -22.02 0.26 -5.35
CA VAL A 74 -23.47 0.05 -5.34
C VAL A 74 -24.03 0.26 -6.73
N VAL A 75 -24.98 -0.57 -7.13
CA VAL A 75 -25.69 -0.40 -8.40
C VAL A 75 -27.16 -0.09 -8.14
N ILE A 76 -27.68 0.91 -8.85
CA ILE A 76 -29.08 1.30 -8.86
C ILE A 76 -29.67 0.80 -10.17
N VAL A 77 -30.76 0.03 -10.09
CA VAL A 77 -31.46 -0.44 -11.29
C VAL A 77 -32.13 0.74 -11.99
N SER A 78 -31.93 0.84 -13.30
CA SER A 78 -32.52 1.86 -14.15
C SER A 78 -34.05 1.72 -14.20
N SER A 79 -34.74 2.43 -13.33
CA SER A 79 -36.19 2.58 -13.28
C SER A 79 -36.58 4.04 -13.02
N PRO A 80 -37.87 4.42 -13.15
CA PRO A 80 -38.35 5.73 -12.70
C PRO A 80 -38.00 5.93 -11.21
N GLY A 81 -37.25 7.00 -10.90
CA GLY A 81 -36.72 7.28 -9.55
C GLY A 81 -35.28 6.81 -9.30
N SER A 82 -34.62 6.21 -10.29
CA SER A 82 -33.20 5.82 -10.19
C SER A 82 -32.25 7.02 -10.09
N GLN A 83 -32.55 8.11 -10.82
CA GLN A 83 -31.79 9.35 -10.76
C GLN A 83 -31.99 10.09 -9.43
N ASP A 84 -33.20 10.03 -8.86
CA ASP A 84 -33.49 10.61 -7.54
C ASP A 84 -32.71 9.88 -6.45
N ALA A 85 -32.69 8.54 -6.49
CA ALA A 85 -31.88 7.73 -5.57
C ALA A 85 -30.39 8.06 -5.69
N LEU A 86 -29.88 8.21 -6.91
CA LEU A 86 -28.50 8.60 -7.16
C LEU A 86 -28.19 9.99 -6.58
N ALA A 87 -29.08 10.95 -6.80
CA ALA A 87 -28.95 12.31 -6.28
C ALA A 87 -28.99 12.36 -4.75
N LEU A 88 -29.83 11.53 -4.10
CA LEU A 88 -29.90 11.43 -2.64
C LEU A 88 -28.61 10.83 -2.05
N ILE A 89 -28.13 9.72 -2.62
CA ILE A 89 -26.87 9.07 -2.18
C ILE A 89 -25.70 10.03 -2.36
N GLN A 90 -25.63 10.70 -3.52
CA GLN A 90 -24.62 11.72 -3.76
C GLN A 90 -24.81 12.90 -2.80
N GLY A 91 -26.02 13.39 -2.54
CA GLY A 91 -26.25 14.53 -1.64
C GLY A 91 -25.89 14.29 -0.17
N SER A 92 -25.76 13.03 0.24
CA SER A 92 -25.50 12.64 1.62
C SER A 92 -24.05 12.84 2.07
N SER A 93 -23.85 12.94 3.38
CA SER A 93 -22.51 13.00 4.01
C SER A 93 -21.65 11.76 3.75
N GLY A 94 -22.26 10.65 3.32
CA GLY A 94 -21.59 9.39 2.98
C GLY A 94 -21.07 9.29 1.54
N ARG A 95 -21.09 10.37 0.73
CA ARG A 95 -20.66 10.34 -0.69
C ARG A 95 -19.28 9.72 -0.91
N ASN A 96 -18.33 9.94 0.00
CA ASN A 96 -16.95 9.47 -0.18
C ASN A 96 -16.78 7.95 0.01
N SER A 97 -17.72 7.27 0.67
CA SER A 97 -17.67 5.82 0.90
C SER A 97 -18.56 5.01 -0.05
N ILE A 98 -19.39 5.67 -0.88
CA ILE A 98 -20.36 4.99 -1.75
C ILE A 98 -20.14 5.38 -3.22
N HIS A 99 -19.81 4.40 -4.07
CA HIS A 99 -19.78 4.57 -5.52
C HIS A 99 -21.05 3.98 -6.14
N ALA A 100 -22.02 4.85 -6.44
CA ALA A 100 -23.28 4.46 -7.05
C ALA A 100 -23.23 4.54 -8.58
N HIS A 101 -23.65 3.46 -9.25
CA HIS A 101 -23.80 3.39 -10.71
C HIS A 101 -25.25 3.05 -11.08
N VAL A 102 -25.80 3.70 -12.11
CA VAL A 102 -27.11 3.34 -12.66
C VAL A 102 -26.89 2.39 -13.84
N LEU A 103 -27.51 1.20 -13.79
CA LEU A 103 -27.41 0.18 -14.83
C LEU A 103 -28.75 -0.49 -15.08
N ASP A 104 -28.89 -1.14 -16.23
CA ASP A 104 -30.02 -2.05 -16.47
C ASP A 104 -29.99 -3.24 -15.47
N GLU A 105 -31.16 -3.82 -15.23
CA GLU A 105 -31.32 -4.91 -14.27
C GLU A 105 -30.42 -6.13 -14.58
N ALA A 106 -30.30 -6.50 -15.85
CA ALA A 106 -29.50 -7.67 -16.25
C ALA A 106 -27.99 -7.44 -16.02
N SER A 107 -27.49 -6.25 -16.31
CA SER A 107 -26.10 -5.87 -16.05
C SER A 107 -25.82 -5.67 -14.56
N ALA A 108 -26.77 -5.14 -13.80
CA ALA A 108 -26.69 -5.03 -12.34
C ALA A 108 -26.55 -6.41 -11.69
N LEU A 109 -27.42 -7.36 -12.05
CA LEU A 109 -27.38 -8.74 -11.54
C LEU A 109 -26.09 -9.46 -11.93
N ARG A 110 -25.62 -9.31 -13.17
CA ARG A 110 -24.34 -9.89 -13.61
C ARG A 110 -23.17 -9.33 -12.80
N GLY A 111 -23.10 -8.00 -12.63
CA GLY A 111 -22.04 -7.36 -11.85
C GLY A 111 -22.05 -7.78 -10.38
N PHE A 112 -23.23 -7.91 -9.78
CA PHE A 112 -23.39 -8.38 -8.40
C PHE A 112 -22.90 -9.83 -8.22
N ARG A 113 -23.28 -10.74 -9.13
CA ARG A 113 -22.83 -12.14 -9.12
C ARG A 113 -21.32 -12.27 -9.27
N LEU A 114 -20.70 -11.41 -10.08
CA LEU A 114 -19.25 -11.35 -10.27
C LEU A 114 -18.52 -10.68 -9.09
N GLY A 115 -19.24 -10.14 -8.10
CA GLY A 115 -18.64 -9.42 -6.96
C GLY A 115 -18.15 -8.01 -7.30
N LYS A 116 -18.52 -7.45 -8.46
CA LYS A 116 -18.19 -6.07 -8.83
C LYS A 116 -18.98 -5.05 -7.99
N TYR A 117 -20.21 -5.39 -7.63
CA TYR A 117 -21.10 -4.56 -6.82
C TYR A 117 -21.47 -5.30 -5.53
N ALA A 118 -21.46 -4.58 -4.42
CA ALA A 118 -21.80 -5.09 -3.10
C ALA A 118 -23.32 -5.02 -2.82
N LEU A 119 -24.07 -4.15 -3.48
CA LEU A 119 -25.51 -3.98 -3.27
C LEU A 119 -26.22 -3.61 -4.57
N ILE A 120 -27.42 -4.14 -4.78
CA ILE A 120 -28.37 -3.67 -5.80
C ILE A 120 -29.51 -2.92 -5.12
N VAL A 121 -29.81 -1.71 -5.59
CA VAL A 121 -30.93 -0.88 -5.16
C VAL A 121 -31.94 -0.79 -6.29
N GLN A 122 -33.18 -1.20 -6.05
CA GLN A 122 -34.26 -1.13 -7.03
C GLN A 122 -35.37 -0.21 -6.53
N PRO A 123 -35.61 0.93 -7.18
CA PRO A 123 -36.75 1.78 -6.87
C PRO A 123 -38.06 1.04 -7.17
N ASN A 124 -38.97 0.96 -6.19
CA ASN A 124 -40.23 0.21 -6.27
C ASN A 124 -41.39 1.00 -6.91
N GLY A 125 -41.14 2.23 -7.38
CA GLY A 125 -42.12 3.11 -8.02
C GLY A 125 -43.18 3.70 -7.07
N ARG A 126 -43.25 3.27 -5.81
CA ARG A 126 -44.16 3.79 -4.77
C ARG A 126 -43.45 4.71 -3.78
N GLY A 127 -42.30 5.26 -4.18
CA GLY A 127 -41.45 6.08 -3.31
C GLY A 127 -40.58 5.30 -2.33
N GLY A 128 -40.45 3.97 -2.50
CA GLY A 128 -39.56 3.13 -1.71
C GLY A 128 -38.46 2.46 -2.55
N TYR A 129 -37.52 1.83 -1.84
CA TYR A 129 -36.37 1.14 -2.42
C TYR A 129 -36.31 -0.29 -1.93
N GLU A 130 -36.03 -1.22 -2.83
CA GLU A 130 -35.75 -2.63 -2.52
C GLU A 130 -34.24 -2.86 -2.57
N TYR A 131 -33.71 -3.54 -1.56
CA TYR A 131 -32.29 -3.85 -1.42
C TYR A 131 -32.05 -5.33 -1.65
N ARG A 132 -31.24 -5.66 -2.65
CA ARG A 132 -30.75 -7.03 -2.88
C ARG A 132 -29.28 -7.09 -2.50
N TYR A 133 -28.98 -7.85 -1.46
CA TYR A 133 -27.66 -8.01 -0.86
C TYR A 133 -27.43 -9.49 -0.50
N ASP A 134 -26.17 -9.86 -0.28
CA ASP A 134 -25.77 -11.20 0.11
C ASP A 134 -25.28 -11.18 1.58
N PRO A 135 -26.00 -11.82 2.52
CA PRO A 135 -25.63 -11.79 3.94
C PRO A 135 -24.31 -12.52 4.24
N ALA A 136 -23.82 -13.38 3.34
CA ALA A 136 -22.53 -14.04 3.50
C ALA A 136 -21.34 -13.11 3.20
N ARG A 137 -21.59 -11.95 2.58
CA ARG A 137 -20.57 -10.96 2.20
C ARG A 137 -20.60 -9.77 3.16
N PRO A 138 -19.57 -9.56 4.00
CA PRO A 138 -19.56 -8.44 4.95
C PRO A 138 -19.67 -7.08 4.25
N GLU A 139 -19.07 -6.94 3.07
CA GLU A 139 -19.16 -5.71 2.28
C GLU A 139 -20.60 -5.42 1.82
N SER A 140 -21.38 -6.47 1.55
CA SER A 140 -22.78 -6.35 1.12
C SER A 140 -23.69 -5.90 2.26
N VAL A 141 -23.43 -6.39 3.47
CA VAL A 141 -24.12 -5.97 4.70
C VAL A 141 -23.81 -4.51 5.03
N LEU A 142 -22.53 -4.13 4.96
CA LEU A 142 -22.09 -2.74 5.13
C LEU A 142 -22.73 -1.82 4.09
N ALA A 143 -22.72 -2.24 2.82
CA ALA A 143 -23.32 -1.49 1.72
C ALA A 143 -24.79 -1.16 1.97
N ARG A 144 -25.55 -2.16 2.42
CA ARG A 144 -26.96 -1.99 2.76
C ARG A 144 -27.15 -0.94 3.85
N ALA A 145 -26.34 -1.01 4.91
CA ALA A 145 -26.44 -0.08 6.04
C ALA A 145 -26.11 1.37 5.62
N LEU A 146 -25.01 1.57 4.89
CA LEU A 146 -24.57 2.88 4.41
C LEU A 146 -25.58 3.51 3.44
N VAL A 147 -26.10 2.72 2.49
CA VAL A 147 -27.08 3.21 1.53
C VAL A 147 -28.40 3.54 2.22
N ASP A 148 -28.87 2.70 3.13
CA ASP A 148 -30.10 2.98 3.89
C ASP A 148 -29.95 4.25 4.74
N GLU A 149 -28.84 4.40 5.46
CA GLU A 149 -28.53 5.63 6.20
C GLU A 149 -28.53 6.86 5.30
N SER A 150 -27.91 6.79 4.12
CA SER A 150 -27.87 7.90 3.17
C SER A 150 -29.25 8.29 2.64
N LEU A 151 -30.08 7.29 2.28
CA LEU A 151 -31.42 7.53 1.73
C LEU A 151 -32.37 8.05 2.81
N GLN A 152 -32.33 7.48 4.01
CA GLN A 152 -33.19 7.89 5.12
C GLN A 152 -32.81 9.25 5.70
N SER A 153 -31.51 9.54 5.86
CA SER A 153 -31.06 10.86 6.33
C SER A 153 -31.40 11.96 5.33
N ALA A 154 -31.22 11.71 4.04
CA ALA A 154 -31.63 12.63 2.98
C ALA A 154 -33.16 12.83 2.93
N ALA A 155 -33.94 11.80 3.30
CA ALA A 155 -35.39 11.88 3.47
C ALA A 155 -35.83 12.56 4.80
N GLY A 156 -34.88 12.96 5.66
CA GLY A 156 -35.16 13.71 6.89
C GLY A 156 -35.23 12.88 8.17
N ARG A 157 -34.69 11.64 8.19
CA ARG A 157 -34.60 10.83 9.41
C ARG A 157 -33.90 11.61 10.52
N ARG A 158 -34.50 11.58 11.71
CA ARG A 158 -33.89 12.08 12.95
C ARG A 158 -33.62 10.90 13.88
N ASP A 159 -32.38 10.79 14.34
CA ASP A 159 -32.00 9.75 15.28
C ASP A 159 -32.33 10.23 16.71
N PRO A 160 -33.23 9.55 17.44
CA PRO A 160 -33.71 10.03 18.74
C PRO A 160 -32.68 9.89 19.87
N ILE A 161 -31.69 9.01 19.70
CA ILE A 161 -30.66 8.72 20.70
C ILE A 161 -29.36 9.43 20.27
N PRO A 162 -28.80 10.33 21.10
CA PRO A 162 -27.54 10.99 20.77
C PRO A 162 -26.38 10.00 20.91
N THR A 163 -25.64 9.81 19.83
CA THR A 163 -24.45 8.94 19.78
C THR A 163 -23.22 9.74 19.39
N ARG A 164 -22.04 9.34 19.89
CA ARG A 164 -20.75 9.92 19.53
C ARG A 164 -19.75 8.82 19.18
N ALA A 165 -19.16 8.91 17.99
CA ALA A 165 -18.05 8.04 17.60
C ALA A 165 -16.73 8.56 18.18
N VAL A 166 -15.91 7.66 18.72
CA VAL A 166 -14.54 7.93 19.16
C VAL A 166 -13.64 6.95 18.42
N THR A 167 -12.81 7.47 17.53
CA THR A 167 -11.85 6.65 16.77
C THR A 167 -10.71 6.23 17.70
N SER A 168 -10.48 4.92 17.81
CA SER A 168 -9.25 4.37 18.41
C SER A 168 -8.30 3.95 17.31
N SER A 169 -7.06 4.42 17.39
CA SER A 169 -5.98 4.07 16.46
C SER A 169 -4.79 3.42 17.16
N GLU A 170 -5.00 2.85 18.35
CA GLU A 170 -3.96 2.07 19.02
C GLU A 170 -3.89 0.65 18.40
N PRO A 171 -2.69 0.17 18.03
CA PRO A 171 -2.49 -1.15 17.43
C PRO A 171 -2.63 -2.30 18.44
#